data_AF-A0A3M3AXN7-F1
#
_entry.id   AF-A0A3M3AXN7-F1
#
_cell.length_a   1.000
_cell.length_b   1.000
_cell.length_c   1.000
_cell.angle_alpha   90.00
_cell.angle_beta   90.00
_cell.angle_gamma   90.00
#
_symmetry.space_group_name_H-M   'P 1'
#
loop_
_entity.id
_entity.type
_entity.pdbx_description
1 polymer ?
#
loop_
_entity_poly.entity_id
_entity_poly.type
_entity_poly.pdbx_seq_one_letter_code
_entity_poly.pdbx_strand_id
1 'polypeptide(L)'
;MPAQHQFNSGLSGSIEMEDKVLRLIEEAMEADEGTVSKGQSLDWDSIAVVTFMSLANEHLGKNLSANRLNACKSVDDVIGLVTE
;
A
#
# COMPACT_ATOMS: atom_id res chain seq x y z
N MET A 1 5.03 29.98 -30.94
CA MET A 1 3.96 30.37 -30.00
C MET A 1 3.96 29.38 -28.84
N PRO A 2 3.76 29.82 -27.58
CA PRO A 2 4.01 29.06 -26.35
C PRO A 2 2.75 28.47 -25.69
N ALA A 3 2.89 27.35 -24.97
CA ALA A 3 2.13 26.93 -23.77
C ALA A 3 2.74 25.60 -23.26
N GLN A 4 3.76 25.61 -22.40
CA GLN A 4 3.63 25.38 -20.95
C GLN A 4 2.60 24.30 -20.56
N HIS A 5 3.11 23.10 -20.23
CA HIS A 5 2.64 22.39 -19.03
C HIS A 5 3.81 21.66 -18.37
N GLN A 6 4.29 22.30 -17.31
CA GLN A 6 5.23 21.82 -16.34
C GLN A 6 4.47 20.83 -15.43
N PHE A 7 4.46 19.53 -15.75
CA PHE A 7 3.91 18.52 -14.85
C PHE A 7 4.98 18.08 -13.84
N ASN A 8 5.14 18.92 -12.83
CA ASN A 8 5.34 18.58 -11.42
C ASN A 8 6.40 17.51 -11.05
N SER A 9 7.67 17.92 -10.96
CA SER A 9 8.79 17.11 -10.44
C SER A 9 8.92 17.10 -8.90
N GLY A 10 7.84 16.87 -8.15
CA GLY A 10 7.88 16.93 -6.66
C GLY A 10 7.05 15.90 -5.88
N LEU A 11 6.12 15.18 -6.51
CA LEU A 11 5.19 14.26 -5.84
C LEU A 11 5.43 12.76 -6.18
N SER A 12 6.44 12.46 -7.00
CA SER A 12 6.63 11.12 -7.59
C SER A 12 6.89 10.02 -6.56
N GLY A 13 7.68 10.30 -5.50
CA GLY A 13 8.11 9.26 -4.56
C GLY A 13 6.99 8.72 -3.65
N SER A 14 5.99 9.54 -3.32
CA SER A 14 4.87 9.10 -2.48
C SER A 14 3.88 8.23 -3.25
N ILE A 15 3.60 8.57 -4.52
CA ILE A 15 2.68 7.80 -5.37
C ILE A 15 3.26 6.41 -5.66
N GLU A 16 4.56 6.32 -5.97
CA GLU A 16 5.23 5.03 -6.21
C GLU A 16 5.22 4.10 -4.98
N MET A 17 5.23 4.67 -3.77
CA MET A 17 5.14 3.89 -2.53
C MET A 17 3.71 3.41 -2.28
N GLU A 18 2.72 4.27 -2.50
CA GLU A 18 1.30 3.91 -2.39
C GLU A 18 0.94 2.79 -3.36
N ASP A 19 1.35 2.89 -4.62
CA ASP A 19 1.11 1.87 -5.65
C ASP A 19 1.76 0.53 -5.29
N LYS A 20 2.96 0.55 -4.68
CA LYS A 20 3.60 -0.66 -4.18
C LYS A 20 2.79 -1.28 -3.05
N VAL A 21 2.34 -0.48 -2.08
CA VAL A 21 1.53 -0.99 -0.96
C VAL A 21 0.24 -1.63 -1.48
N LEU A 22 -0.45 -0.99 -2.43
CA LEU A 22 -1.66 -1.52 -3.06
C LEU A 22 -1.41 -2.91 -3.66
N ARG A 23 -0.36 -3.05 -4.48
CA ARG A 23 0.02 -4.32 -5.11
C ARG A 23 0.35 -5.41 -4.09
N LEU A 24 1.06 -5.06 -3.02
CA LEU A 24 1.38 -6.03 -1.96
C LEU A 24 0.12 -6.46 -1.18
N ILE A 25 -0.87 -5.58 -1.00
CA ILE A 25 -2.15 -5.93 -0.40
C ILE A 25 -2.91 -6.90 -1.33
N GLU A 26 -2.98 -6.59 -2.62
CA GLU A 26 -3.64 -7.46 -3.62
C GLU A 26 -3.01 -8.84 -3.65
N GLU A 27 -1.68 -8.91 -3.70
CA GLU A 27 -0.93 -10.16 -3.65
C GLU A 27 -1.18 -10.92 -2.35
N ALA A 28 -1.18 -10.24 -1.20
CA ALA A 28 -1.46 -10.86 0.09
C ALA A 28 -2.89 -11.40 0.21
N MET A 29 -3.86 -10.75 -0.44
CA MET A 29 -5.26 -11.14 -0.47
C MET A 29 -5.59 -12.11 -1.62
N GLU A 30 -4.61 -12.49 -2.44
CA GLU A 30 -4.82 -13.26 -3.67
C GLU A 30 -5.87 -12.62 -4.60
N ALA A 31 -5.90 -11.28 -4.64
CA ALA A 31 -6.81 -10.48 -5.45
C ALA A 31 -6.16 -10.07 -6.78
N ASP A 32 -7.00 -9.76 -7.78
CA ASP A 32 -6.53 -9.27 -9.07
C ASP A 32 -5.98 -7.83 -8.97
N GLU A 33 -5.04 -7.47 -9.85
CA GLU A 33 -4.49 -6.10 -9.92
C GLU A 33 -5.59 -5.06 -10.20
N GLY A 34 -5.62 -4.00 -9.39
CA GLY A 34 -6.64 -2.95 -9.45
C GLY A 34 -7.93 -3.26 -8.69
N THR A 35 -7.99 -4.38 -7.96
CA THR A 35 -9.10 -4.68 -7.04
C THR A 35 -9.05 -3.76 -5.82
N VAL A 36 -7.84 -3.48 -5.34
CA VAL A 36 -7.61 -2.65 -4.15
C VAL A 36 -7.30 -1.22 -4.59
N SER A 37 -7.90 -0.26 -3.90
CA SER A 37 -7.83 1.17 -4.21
C SER A 37 -7.74 1.96 -2.93
N LYS A 38 -7.03 3.08 -2.98
CA LYS A 38 -6.92 4.01 -1.86
C LYS A 38 -8.30 4.39 -1.29
N GLY A 39 -8.39 4.51 0.03
CA GLY A 39 -9.65 4.84 0.73
C GLY A 39 -10.70 3.73 0.78
N GLN A 40 -10.48 2.55 0.19
CA GLN A 40 -11.41 1.42 0.37
C GLN A 40 -11.21 0.74 1.73
N SER A 41 -12.29 0.17 2.26
CA SER A 41 -12.24 -0.72 3.41
C SER A 41 -11.55 -2.02 3.04
N LEU A 42 -10.68 -2.48 3.93
CA LEU A 42 -9.85 -3.65 3.73
C LEU A 42 -10.33 -4.73 4.72
N ASP A 43 -10.82 -5.85 4.20
CA ASP A 43 -11.35 -6.98 4.97
C ASP A 43 -10.48 -8.22 4.71
N TRP A 44 -9.25 -8.15 5.20
CA TRP A 44 -8.28 -9.23 5.07
C TRP A 44 -8.31 -10.20 6.25
N ASP A 45 -8.11 -11.48 5.96
CA ASP A 45 -7.99 -12.51 6.99
C ASP A 45 -6.60 -12.52 7.62
N SER A 46 -6.46 -13.24 8.73
CA SER A 46 -5.19 -13.41 9.45
C SER A 46 -4.05 -13.96 8.57
N ILE A 47 -4.39 -14.71 7.51
CA ILE A 47 -3.42 -15.21 6.52
C ILE A 47 -2.89 -14.05 5.69
N ALA A 48 -3.77 -13.25 5.10
CA ALA A 48 -3.39 -12.09 4.29
C ALA A 48 -2.58 -11.07 5.11
N VAL A 49 -2.88 -10.90 6.41
CA VAL A 49 -2.06 -10.07 7.31
C VAL A 49 -0.63 -10.61 7.43
N VAL A 50 -0.45 -11.92 7.66
CA VAL A 50 0.88 -12.54 7.82
C VAL A 50 1.64 -12.55 6.48
N THR A 51 0.94 -12.76 5.37
CA THR A 51 1.53 -12.68 4.02
C THR A 51 2.01 -11.25 3.75
N PHE A 52 1.18 -10.25 4.02
CA PHE A 52 1.55 -8.85 3.86
C PHE A 52 2.74 -8.45 4.74
N MET A 53 2.82 -8.94 5.99
CA MET A 53 4.01 -8.71 6.85
C MET A 53 5.30 -9.18 6.18
N SER A 54 5.27 -10.36 5.57
CA SER A 54 6.44 -10.96 4.91
C SER A 54 6.80 -10.15 3.66
N LEU A 55 5.81 -9.83 2.83
CA LEU A 55 5.97 -9.01 1.63
C LEU A 55 6.49 -7.60 1.95
N ALA A 56 5.95 -6.93 2.96
CA ALA A 56 6.39 -5.60 3.39
C ALA A 56 7.84 -5.63 3.91
N ASN A 57 8.23 -6.68 4.63
CA ASN A 57 9.60 -6.85 5.09
C ASN A 57 10.57 -7.09 3.91
N GLU A 58 10.17 -7.88 2.92
CA GLU A 58 11.01 -8.20 1.75
C GLU A 58 11.10 -7.07 0.73
N HIS A 59 9.97 -6.46 0.35
CA HIS A 59 9.89 -5.45 -0.70
C HIS A 59 10.14 -4.03 -0.20
N LEU A 60 9.73 -3.74 1.04
CA LEU A 60 9.78 -2.39 1.61
C LEU A 60 10.82 -2.26 2.72
N GLY A 61 11.41 -3.38 3.18
CA GLY A 61 12.36 -3.38 4.30
C GLY A 61 11.70 -2.99 5.64
N LYS A 62 10.37 -3.09 5.75
CA LYS A 62 9.59 -2.68 6.92
C LYS A 62 9.09 -3.91 7.68
N ASN A 63 9.49 -4.04 8.94
CA ASN A 63 8.98 -5.10 9.81
C ASN A 63 7.71 -4.62 10.52
N LEU A 64 6.55 -4.94 9.93
CA LEU A 64 5.24 -4.58 10.47
C LEU A 64 4.76 -5.67 11.43
N SER A 65 4.11 -5.29 12.53
CA SER A 65 3.55 -6.25 13.47
C SER A 65 2.08 -6.55 13.16
N ALA A 66 1.69 -7.82 13.33
CA ALA A 66 0.31 -8.29 13.10
C ALA A 66 -0.72 -7.46 13.87
N ASN A 67 -0.42 -7.02 15.10
CA ASN A 67 -1.33 -6.18 15.88
C ASN A 67 -1.61 -4.82 15.21
N ARG A 68 -0.61 -4.21 14.56
CA ARG A 68 -0.79 -2.93 13.86
C ARG A 68 -1.59 -3.12 12.58
N LEU A 69 -1.31 -4.18 11.82
CA LEU A 69 -2.03 -4.52 10.60
C LEU A 69 -3.48 -4.92 10.86
N ASN A 70 -3.74 -5.70 11.92
CA ASN A 70 -5.11 -6.01 12.35
C ASN A 70 -5.90 -4.78 12.81
N ALA A 71 -5.22 -3.69 13.19
CA ALA A 71 -5.87 -2.43 13.52
C ALA A 71 -6.19 -1.59 12.27
N CYS A 72 -5.51 -1.84 11.15
CA CYS A 72 -5.80 -1.21 9.86
C CYS A 72 -7.10 -1.80 9.29
N LYS A 73 -8.10 -0.95 9.04
CA LYS A 73 -9.39 -1.34 8.47
C LYS A 73 -9.60 -0.83 7.05
N SER A 74 -8.67 0.00 6.58
CA SER A 74 -8.68 0.58 5.25
C SER A 74 -7.30 0.55 4.65
N VAL A 75 -7.25 0.64 3.32
CA VAL A 75 -5.98 0.78 2.59
C VAL A 75 -5.18 1.98 3.08
N ASP A 76 -5.85 3.08 3.42
CA ASP A 76 -5.20 4.30 3.91
C ASP A 76 -4.48 4.07 5.24
N ASP A 77 -5.05 3.25 6.12
CA ASP A 77 -4.40 2.90 7.40
C ASP A 77 -3.10 2.12 7.16
N VAL A 78 -3.09 1.21 6.17
CA VAL A 78 -1.91 0.42 5.82
C VAL A 78 -0.83 1.30 5.18
N ILE A 79 -1.21 2.17 4.25
CA ILE A 79 -0.30 3.16 3.64
C ILE A 79 0.28 4.07 4.74
N GLY A 80 -0.55 4.57 5.65
CA GLY A 80 -0.11 5.39 6.78
C GLY A 80 0.89 4.65 7.66
N LEU A 81 0.60 3.39 7.99
CA LEU A 81 1.47 2.53 8.78
C LEU A 81 2.85 2.28 8.14
N VAL A 82 2.88 2.13 6.82
CA VAL A 82 4.11 1.86 6.06
C VAL A 82 4.96 3.11 5.87
N THR A 83 4.32 4.26 5.73
CA THR A 83 4.96 5.57 5.47
C THR A 83 5.43 6.30 6.74
N GLU A 84 5.07 5.80 7.93
CA GLU A 84 5.64 6.22 9.22
C GLU A 84 7.13 5.89 9.34
#